data_AF-A0AAW1YHU9-F1
#
_entry.id   AF-A0AAW1YHU9-F1
#
_cell.length_a   1.000
_cell.length_b   1.000
_cell.length_c   1.000
_cell.angle_alpha   90.00
_cell.angle_beta   90.00
_cell.angle_gamma   90.00
#
_symmetry.space_group_name_H-M   'P 1'
#
loop_
_entity.id
_entity.type
_entity.pdbx_description
1 polymer ?
#
loop_
_entity_poly.entity_id
_entity_poly.type
_entity_poly.pdbx_seq_one_letter_code
_entity_poly.pdbx_strand_id
1 'polypeptide(L)'
;MLGGAAVTARVAASFAVVVIFLTSVAHCSSNDSEATCSRICAAENCNSVGIRYGKYCGVGWTGCPGEKPCDDVDACCKIHDECVGNKGINDVKCHEKFKTCIKKAQKSGKVGFSKQCPYETVVPTMVQGMDLAILFSQFSNSKLEL
;
A
#
# COMPACT_ATOMS: atom_id res chain seq x y z
N MET A 1 -85.41 5.93 4.09
CA MET A 1 -85.71 4.61 4.67
C MET A 1 -84.40 3.89 4.90
N LEU A 2 -84.22 3.37 6.11
CA LEU A 2 -83.35 2.25 6.56
C LEU A 2 -82.02 2.02 5.82
N GLY A 3 -80.86 1.89 6.46
CA GLY A 3 -80.56 1.68 7.86
C GLY A 3 -79.04 1.45 7.99
N GLY A 4 -78.48 1.84 9.13
CA GLY A 4 -77.09 1.55 9.48
C GLY A 4 -76.91 0.06 9.74
N ALA A 5 -75.82 -0.50 9.23
CA ALA A 5 -75.30 -1.80 9.65
C ALA A 5 -74.12 -1.57 10.59
N ALA A 6 -74.21 -2.26 11.74
CA ALA A 6 -73.39 -2.10 12.92
C ALA A 6 -71.92 -2.51 12.72
N VAL A 7 -71.06 -1.80 13.45
CA VAL A 7 -69.67 -2.15 13.75
C VAL A 7 -69.68 -3.34 14.72
N THR A 8 -69.03 -4.46 14.41
CA THR A 8 -68.38 -5.29 15.45
C THR A 8 -67.29 -6.22 14.91
N ALA A 9 -66.05 -5.89 15.30
CA ALA A 9 -64.91 -6.74 15.66
C ALA A 9 -64.66 -8.09 14.95
N ARG A 10 -63.44 -8.27 14.43
CA ARG A 10 -62.36 -8.99 15.14
C ARG A 10 -61.06 -8.97 14.34
N VAL A 11 -59.96 -8.84 15.08
CA VAL A 11 -58.57 -8.72 14.64
C VAL A 11 -58.16 -9.94 13.82
N ALA A 12 -57.70 -9.69 12.59
CA ALA A 12 -56.70 -10.52 11.93
C ALA A 12 -55.62 -9.56 11.40
N ALA A 13 -54.68 -9.21 12.28
CA ALA A 13 -53.47 -8.52 11.89
C ALA A 13 -52.59 -9.50 11.10
N SER A 14 -52.90 -9.69 9.83
CA SER A 14 -52.15 -10.52 8.89
C SER A 14 -51.56 -9.63 7.81
N PHE A 15 -50.37 -9.10 8.12
CA PHE A 15 -49.26 -8.74 7.24
C PHE A 15 -49.62 -8.39 5.78
N ALA A 16 -50.02 -7.16 5.52
CA ALA A 16 -50.02 -6.58 4.17
C ALA A 16 -49.33 -5.22 4.12
N VAL A 17 -48.26 -5.04 4.90
CA VAL A 17 -47.38 -3.84 4.85
C VAL A 17 -46.09 -4.12 4.05
N VAL A 18 -45.90 -5.33 3.53
CA VAL A 18 -44.59 -5.77 3.02
C VAL A 18 -44.59 -5.88 1.49
N VAL A 19 -44.70 -4.76 0.78
CA VAL A 19 -44.23 -4.66 -0.63
C VAL A 19 -43.79 -3.21 -0.94
N ILE A 20 -43.14 -2.53 0.00
CA ILE A 20 -42.20 -1.46 -0.38
C ILE A 20 -40.89 -2.18 -0.69
N PHE A 21 -40.82 -2.81 -1.87
CA PHE A 21 -39.57 -3.34 -2.41
C PHE A 21 -38.65 -2.16 -2.70
N LEU A 22 -37.84 -1.82 -1.68
CA LEU A 22 -36.39 -1.70 -1.77
C LEU A 22 -35.84 -1.56 -3.19
N THR A 23 -35.97 -0.39 -3.81
CA THR A 23 -34.99 0.02 -4.83
C THR A 23 -33.76 0.50 -4.09
N SER A 24 -32.95 -0.46 -3.63
CA SER A 24 -31.55 -0.21 -3.33
C SER A 24 -30.94 0.41 -4.58
N VAL A 25 -30.58 1.69 -4.51
CA VAL A 25 -29.54 2.25 -5.36
C VAL A 25 -28.37 1.28 -5.24
N ALA A 26 -28.11 0.53 -6.30
CA ALA A 26 -26.84 -0.15 -6.45
C ALA A 26 -25.79 0.97 -6.53
N HIS A 27 -25.31 1.39 -5.35
CA HIS A 27 -23.99 1.97 -5.27
C HIS A 27 -23.11 0.87 -5.82
N CYS A 28 -22.55 1.09 -7.01
CA CYS A 28 -21.37 0.38 -7.42
C CYS A 28 -20.33 0.73 -6.36
N SER A 29 -20.27 -0.05 -5.29
CA SER A 29 -19.07 -0.16 -4.49
C SER A 29 -18.03 -0.63 -5.49
N SER A 30 -17.20 0.30 -5.97
CA SER A 30 -15.91 -0.06 -6.51
C SER A 30 -15.30 -0.93 -5.43
N ASN A 31 -15.28 -2.24 -5.69
CA ASN A 31 -14.47 -3.20 -4.95
C ASN A 31 -13.03 -2.93 -5.39
N ASP A 32 -12.58 -1.71 -5.13
CA ASP A 32 -11.18 -1.40 -5.05
C ASP A 32 -10.73 -2.07 -3.74
N SER A 33 -10.43 -3.34 -3.84
CA SER A 33 -9.16 -3.81 -3.33
C SER A 33 -8.08 -3.00 -4.04
N GLU A 34 -8.03 -1.67 -3.83
CA GLU A 34 -7.05 -0.77 -4.42
C GLU A 34 -5.74 -1.35 -3.90
N ALA A 35 -4.94 -1.93 -4.80
CA ALA A 35 -3.54 -2.11 -4.51
C ALA A 35 -3.08 -0.75 -3.98
N THR A 36 -2.72 -0.70 -2.70
CA THR A 36 -2.60 0.55 -1.93
C THR A 36 -1.30 1.21 -2.36
N CYS A 37 -1.30 1.73 -3.58
CA CYS A 37 -0.15 2.29 -4.25
C CYS A 37 -0.15 3.80 -4.04
N SER A 38 1.03 4.39 -3.98
CA SER A 38 1.20 5.80 -3.74
C SER A 38 1.17 6.60 -5.03
N ARG A 39 0.42 7.71 -5.00
CA ARG A 39 0.50 8.79 -6.00
C ARG A 39 1.17 10.05 -5.44
N ILE A 40 1.55 10.05 -4.16
CA ILE A 40 2.07 11.21 -3.44
C ILE A 40 3.48 10.94 -2.90
N CYS A 41 4.31 11.99 -2.84
CA CYS A 41 5.64 11.89 -2.27
C CYS A 41 5.56 11.96 -0.74
N ALA A 42 5.59 10.80 -0.08
CA ALA A 42 5.52 10.68 1.38
C ALA A 42 6.90 10.90 2.03
N ALA A 43 6.92 11.48 3.22
CA ALA A 43 8.13 11.71 4.01
C ALA A 43 7.86 11.34 5.48
N GLU A 44 7.63 10.06 5.73
CA GLU A 44 7.18 9.54 7.03
C GLU A 44 8.20 8.56 7.59
N ASN A 45 8.36 8.56 8.93
CA ASN A 45 9.18 7.59 9.67
C ASN A 45 10.62 7.44 9.12
N CYS A 46 11.25 8.55 8.72
CA CYS A 46 12.52 8.59 7.95
C CYS A 46 13.67 7.78 8.54
N ASN A 47 13.65 7.50 9.84
CA ASN A 47 14.72 6.86 10.62
C ASN A 47 14.35 5.48 11.19
N SER A 48 13.30 4.83 10.67
CA SER A 48 12.86 3.51 11.14
C SER A 48 12.52 2.55 10.01
N VAL A 49 12.26 1.28 10.35
CA VAL A 49 11.83 0.24 9.39
C VAL A 49 10.48 0.55 8.73
N GLY A 50 9.66 1.42 9.35
CA GLY A 50 8.38 1.87 8.82
C GLY A 50 8.49 3.07 7.87
N ILE A 51 9.68 3.35 7.35
CA ILE A 51 9.94 4.47 6.42
C ILE A 51 8.98 4.42 5.22
N ARG A 52 8.39 5.58 4.91
CA ARG A 52 7.74 5.84 3.63
C ARG A 52 8.36 7.09 3.05
N TYR A 53 9.20 6.88 2.04
CA TYR A 53 9.94 7.93 1.36
C TYR A 53 9.59 7.95 -0.13
N GLY A 54 9.14 9.10 -0.61
CA GLY A 54 8.66 9.24 -1.98
C GLY A 54 7.42 8.36 -2.22
N LYS A 55 7.34 7.76 -3.40
CA LYS A 55 6.23 6.88 -3.77
C LYS A 55 6.59 5.40 -3.63
N TYR A 56 7.87 5.05 -3.64
CA TYR A 56 8.34 3.68 -3.82
C TYR A 56 9.18 3.15 -2.66
N CYS A 57 9.71 3.99 -1.78
CA CYS A 57 10.57 3.48 -0.72
C CYS A 57 9.77 3.15 0.54
N GLY A 58 9.61 1.86 0.83
CA GLY A 58 9.11 1.35 2.10
C GLY A 58 8.67 -0.11 2.00
N VAL A 59 8.69 -0.84 3.11
CA VAL A 59 8.24 -2.25 3.10
C VAL A 59 6.73 -2.29 2.83
N GLY A 60 6.34 -2.96 1.74
CA GLY A 60 4.95 -3.04 1.31
C GLY A 60 4.38 -1.69 0.84
N TRP A 61 5.23 -0.71 0.51
CA TRP A 61 4.87 0.60 0.01
C TRP A 61 5.44 0.79 -1.39
N THR A 62 4.59 1.02 -2.38
CA THR A 62 5.02 1.19 -3.77
C THR A 62 4.17 2.21 -4.49
N GLY A 63 4.67 2.78 -5.59
CA GLY A 63 3.96 3.79 -6.37
C GLY A 63 3.00 3.18 -7.39
N CYS A 64 1.95 3.93 -7.74
CA CYS A 64 0.97 3.45 -8.71
C CYS A 64 1.56 3.29 -10.13
N PRO A 65 0.95 2.47 -11.00
CA PRO A 65 1.36 2.35 -12.39
C PRO A 65 1.41 3.71 -13.08
N GLY A 66 2.50 3.98 -13.80
CA GLY A 66 2.72 5.24 -14.51
C GLY A 66 3.29 6.38 -13.66
N GLU A 67 3.34 6.24 -12.32
CA GLU A 67 3.91 7.28 -11.47
C GLU A 67 5.43 7.43 -11.70
N LYS A 68 5.86 8.70 -11.66
CA LYS A 68 7.29 9.05 -11.68
C LYS A 68 7.81 9.13 -10.25
N PRO A 69 9.05 8.66 -9.99
CA PRO A 69 9.71 8.86 -8.71
C PRO A 69 9.86 10.33 -8.34
N CYS A 70 9.87 10.60 -7.04
CA CYS A 70 9.99 11.94 -6.48
C CYS A 70 11.42 12.50 -6.58
N ASP A 71 12.43 11.63 -6.53
CA ASP A 71 13.85 11.97 -6.73
C ASP A 71 14.68 10.72 -7.09
N ASP A 72 16.01 10.85 -7.08
CA ASP A 72 16.94 9.76 -7.43
C ASP A 72 16.91 8.60 -6.42
N VAL A 73 16.67 8.85 -5.13
CA VAL A 73 16.56 7.76 -4.12
C VAL A 73 15.25 7.01 -4.32
N ASP A 74 14.15 7.72 -4.54
CA ASP A 74 12.85 7.12 -4.86
C ASP A 74 12.89 6.34 -6.19
N ALA A 75 13.70 6.80 -7.16
CA ALA A 75 13.91 6.07 -8.41
C ALA A 75 14.63 4.73 -8.19
N CYS A 76 15.60 4.69 -7.27
CA CYS A 76 16.23 3.43 -6.87
C CYS A 76 15.22 2.46 -6.24
N CYS A 77 14.28 2.97 -5.44
CA CYS A 77 13.24 2.14 -4.82
C CYS A 77 12.26 1.59 -5.86
N LYS A 78 11.84 2.39 -6.84
CA LYS A 78 11.02 1.89 -7.96
C LYS A 78 11.68 0.71 -8.69
N ILE A 79 12.98 0.83 -8.98
CA ILE A 79 13.76 -0.24 -9.61
C ILE A 79 13.83 -1.48 -8.72
N HIS A 80 13.95 -1.28 -7.40
CA HIS A 80 13.98 -2.37 -6.42
C HIS A 80 12.64 -3.10 -6.35
N ASP A 81 11.53 -2.37 -6.23
CA ASP A 81 10.16 -2.90 -6.23
C ASP A 81 9.88 -3.73 -7.48
N GLU A 82 10.21 -3.21 -8.65
CA GLU A 82 10.09 -3.93 -9.92
C GLU A 82 10.98 -5.19 -9.94
N CYS A 83 12.18 -5.13 -9.37
CA CYS A 83 13.09 -6.28 -9.29
C CYS A 83 12.52 -7.39 -8.40
N VAL A 84 12.06 -7.07 -7.19
CA VAL A 84 11.51 -8.06 -6.25
C VAL A 84 10.13 -8.55 -6.67
N GLY A 85 9.33 -7.73 -7.36
CA GLY A 85 8.07 -8.16 -7.96
C GLY A 85 8.27 -9.21 -9.04
N ASN A 86 9.37 -9.11 -9.81
CA ASN A 86 9.70 -10.07 -10.87
C ASN A 86 10.48 -11.30 -10.39
N LYS A 87 11.37 -11.14 -9.40
CA LYS A 87 12.32 -12.19 -8.98
C LYS A 87 12.00 -12.84 -7.62
N GLY A 88 11.08 -12.24 -6.87
CA GLY A 88 10.76 -12.62 -5.50
C GLY A 88 11.42 -11.70 -4.47
N ILE A 89 10.74 -11.55 -3.34
CA ILE A 89 11.11 -10.65 -2.24
C ILE A 89 12.44 -11.01 -1.54
N ASN A 90 12.93 -12.24 -1.73
CA ASN A 90 14.17 -12.74 -1.14
C ASN A 90 15.37 -12.69 -2.10
N ASP A 91 15.24 -12.09 -3.30
CA ASP A 91 16.35 -12.02 -4.26
C ASP A 91 17.46 -11.07 -3.75
N VAL A 92 18.56 -11.66 -3.28
CA VAL A 92 19.74 -10.94 -2.74
C VAL A 92 20.34 -9.97 -3.76
N LYS A 93 20.27 -10.27 -5.07
CA LYS A 93 20.82 -9.39 -6.11
C LYS A 93 19.98 -8.12 -6.24
N CYS A 94 18.67 -8.17 -6.04
CA CYS A 94 17.81 -6.99 -5.99
C CYS A 94 18.23 -6.07 -4.82
N HIS A 95 18.41 -6.63 -3.62
CA HIS A 95 18.81 -5.85 -2.43
C HIS A 95 20.20 -5.20 -2.57
N GLU A 96 21.20 -5.93 -3.09
CA GLU A 96 22.55 -5.39 -3.28
C GLU A 96 22.62 -4.30 -4.37
N LYS A 97 21.85 -4.47 -5.46
CA LYS A 97 21.71 -3.44 -6.49
C LYS A 97 21.06 -2.18 -5.92
N PHE A 98 20.02 -2.34 -5.10
CA PHE A 98 19.34 -1.21 -4.46
C PHE A 98 20.29 -0.45 -3.53
N LYS A 99 21.01 -1.14 -2.64
CA LYS A 99 22.07 -0.53 -1.78
C LYS A 99 23.09 0.27 -2.60
N THR A 100 23.55 -0.28 -3.72
CA THR A 100 24.50 0.39 -4.60
C THR A 100 23.88 1.66 -5.23
N CYS A 101 22.62 1.58 -5.66
CA CYS A 101 21.90 2.69 -6.29
C CYS A 101 21.74 3.87 -5.32
N ILE A 102 21.18 3.65 -4.13
CA ILE A 102 20.93 4.73 -3.16
C ILE A 102 22.23 5.37 -2.63
N LYS A 103 23.30 4.59 -2.47
CA LYS A 103 24.63 5.13 -2.12
C LYS A 103 25.20 6.02 -3.22
N LYS A 104 24.94 5.72 -4.49
CA LYS A 104 25.32 6.60 -5.61
C LYS A 104 24.46 7.86 -5.65
N ALA A 105 23.15 7.73 -5.44
CA ALA A 105 22.24 8.87 -5.36
C ALA A 105 22.66 9.83 -4.24
N GLN A 106 23.04 9.32 -3.06
CA GLN A 106 23.56 10.12 -1.95
C GLN A 106 24.84 10.88 -2.34
N LYS A 107 25.79 10.21 -2.99
CA LYS A 107 27.07 10.80 -3.41
C LYS A 107 26.92 11.90 -4.47
N SER A 108 25.78 12.02 -5.13
CA SER A 108 25.52 13.09 -6.09
C SER A 108 25.42 14.48 -5.45
N GLY A 109 25.28 14.56 -4.12
CA GLY A 109 25.15 15.82 -3.38
C GLY A 109 23.78 16.50 -3.56
N LYS A 110 22.80 15.84 -4.18
CA LYS A 110 21.42 16.33 -4.25
C LYS A 110 20.77 16.27 -2.87
N VAL A 111 19.93 17.27 -2.58
CA VAL A 111 19.22 17.40 -1.29
C VAL A 111 18.01 16.48 -1.14
N GLY A 112 17.58 15.81 -2.22
CA GLY A 112 16.32 15.05 -2.27
C GLY A 112 15.09 15.95 -2.37
N PHE A 113 13.90 15.35 -2.46
CA PHE A 113 12.64 16.11 -2.57
C PHE A 113 12.14 16.68 -1.22
N SER A 114 12.60 16.13 -0.08
CA SER A 114 12.10 16.47 1.26
C SER A 114 13.19 16.92 2.21
N LYS A 115 12.96 18.06 2.87
CA LYS A 115 13.82 18.54 3.97
C LYS A 115 13.58 17.76 5.28
N GLN A 116 12.40 17.15 5.43
CA GLN A 116 12.03 16.38 6.64
C GLN A 116 12.75 15.03 6.68
N CYS A 117 12.98 14.44 5.52
CA CYS A 117 13.68 13.17 5.36
C CYS A 117 14.93 13.39 4.47
N PRO A 118 16.01 14.00 4.98
CA PRO A 118 17.19 14.26 4.17
C PRO A 118 17.92 12.95 3.83
N TYR A 119 18.70 12.95 2.73
CA TYR A 119 19.45 11.78 2.27
C TYR A 119 20.37 11.18 3.34
N GLU A 120 20.94 12.00 4.20
CA GLU A 120 21.79 11.60 5.33
C GLU A 120 21.06 10.75 6.36
N THR A 121 19.73 10.84 6.41
CA THR A 121 18.89 10.01 7.29
C THR A 121 18.35 8.80 6.53
N VAL A 122 17.72 9.02 5.37
CA VAL A 122 16.98 7.95 4.69
C VAL A 122 17.87 6.89 4.07
N VAL A 123 19.02 7.28 3.50
CA VAL A 123 19.91 6.33 2.82
C VAL A 123 20.52 5.34 3.83
N PRO A 124 21.09 5.76 4.98
CA PRO A 124 21.54 4.82 6.01
C PRO A 124 20.43 3.90 6.52
N THR A 125 19.22 4.43 6.78
CA THR A 125 18.08 3.63 7.24
C THR A 125 17.69 2.56 6.22
N MET A 126 17.62 2.91 4.93
CA MET A 126 17.32 1.94 3.87
C MET A 126 18.43 0.91 3.68
N VAL A 127 19.72 1.32 3.77
CA VAL A 127 20.85 0.38 3.71
C VAL A 127 20.77 -0.63 4.85
N GLN A 128 20.51 -0.18 6.08
CA GLN A 128 20.35 -1.06 7.24
C GLN A 128 19.18 -2.05 7.04
N GLY A 129 18.04 -1.57 6.54
CA GLY A 129 16.90 -2.43 6.22
C GLY A 129 17.26 -3.51 5.19
N MET A 130 18.06 -3.15 4.17
CA MET A 130 18.52 -4.11 3.17
C MET A 130 19.53 -5.12 3.69
N ASP A 131 20.45 -4.71 4.58
CA ASP A 131 21.40 -5.63 5.20
C ASP A 131 20.65 -6.70 6.01
N LEU A 132 19.60 -6.30 6.73
CA LEU A 132 18.72 -7.22 7.44
C LEU A 132 17.93 -8.13 6.48
N ALA A 133 17.39 -7.59 5.38
CA ALA A 133 16.68 -8.38 4.37
C ALA A 133 17.59 -9.43 3.72
N ILE A 134 18.84 -9.09 3.39
CA ILE A 134 19.82 -10.02 2.81
C ILE A 134 20.13 -11.16 3.79
N LEU A 135 20.35 -10.84 5.06
CA LEU A 135 20.56 -11.84 6.10
C LEU A 135 19.40 -12.83 6.18
N PHE A 136 18.16 -12.33 6.16
CA PHE A 136 16.96 -13.17 6.14
C PHE A 136 16.84 -14.03 4.87
N SER A 137 17.14 -13.45 3.70
CA SER A 137 17.13 -14.18 2.43
C SER A 137 18.12 -15.34 2.42
N GLN A 138 19.33 -15.15 2.94
CA GLN A 138 20.34 -16.21 3.06
C GLN A 138 19.91 -17.32 4.02
N PHE A 139 19.34 -16.96 5.18
CA PHE A 139 18.81 -17.94 6.13
C PHE A 139 17.65 -18.75 5.53
N SER A 140 16.71 -18.09 4.85
CA SER A 140 15.58 -18.76 4.19
C SER A 140 16.04 -19.74 3.11
N ASN A 141 17.05 -19.38 2.32
CA ASN A 141 17.60 -20.29 1.31
C ASN A 141 18.30 -21.49 1.96
N SER A 142 19.03 -21.28 3.06
CA SER A 142 19.67 -22.40 3.77
C SER A 142 18.69 -23.40 4.38
N LYS A 143 17.47 -22.96 4.72
CA LYS A 143 16.41 -23.83 5.24
C LYS A 143 15.69 -24.65 4.15
N LEU A 144 15.73 -24.20 2.90
CA LEU A 144 15.16 -24.96 1.77
C LEU A 144 16.09 -26.07 1.26
N GLU A 145 17.38 -25.99 1.58
CA GLU A 145 18.41 -26.98 1.21
C GLU A 145 18.59 -28.10 2.27
N LEU A 146 17.79 -28.10 3.35
CA LEU A 146 17.86 -29.04 4.48
C LEU A 146 16.54 -29.80 4.66
#